data_AF-A0A1X0DJD3-F1
#
_entry.id   AF-A0A1X0DJD3-F1
#
_cell.length_a   1.000
_cell.length_b   1.000
_cell.length_c   1.000
_cell.angle_alpha   90.00
_cell.angle_beta   90.00
_cell.angle_gamma   90.00
#
_symmetry.space_group_name_H-M   'P 1'
#
loop_
_entity.id
_entity.type
_entity.pdbx_description
1 polymer ?
#
loop_
_entity_poly.entity_id
_entity_poly.type
_entity_poly.pdbx_seq_one_letter_code
_entity_poly.pdbx_strand_id
1 'polypeptide(L)'
;MSTALRSISINRTALSPNRIAIFVVVAGYLFVNARMQNDFFAGRDIFAKYQVATSPETALHIAQEAYFAKTSFLLILIILQAFSVPFGLALGLSFVAYAVEMVVFFGFNTSTTLYLVGGIVVLASYFVKWPQPGVTSSRSAATRSRFHRSTR
;
A
#
# COMPACT_ATOMS: atom_id res chain seq x y z
N MET A 1 -41.74 30.21 -1.09
CA MET A 1 -40.68 29.44 -1.78
C MET A 1 -39.52 29.28 -0.80
N SER A 2 -39.38 28.09 -0.20
CA SER A 2 -38.37 27.80 0.82
C SER A 2 -37.26 26.97 0.18
N THR A 3 -36.09 27.58 0.04
CA THR A 3 -34.87 26.94 -0.47
C THR A 3 -34.34 26.02 0.61
N ALA A 4 -34.73 24.75 0.55
CA ALA A 4 -34.16 23.71 1.40
C ALA A 4 -32.66 23.60 1.09
N LEU A 5 -31.84 24.18 1.96
CA LEU A 5 -30.40 23.96 2.00
C LEU A 5 -30.17 22.48 2.29
N ARG A 6 -29.93 21.69 1.23
CA ARG A 6 -29.37 20.35 1.32
C ARG A 6 -28.05 20.47 2.07
N SER A 7 -28.04 20.10 3.35
CA SER A 7 -26.80 19.84 4.05
C SER A 7 -26.11 18.70 3.30
N ILE A 8 -25.04 19.03 2.57
CA ILE A 8 -24.11 18.05 2.07
C ILE A 8 -23.45 17.50 3.32
N SER A 9 -24.01 16.42 3.87
CA SER A 9 -23.31 15.61 4.86
C SER A 9 -22.09 15.06 4.15
N ILE A 10 -20.96 15.74 4.28
CA ILE A 10 -19.66 15.19 3.95
C ILE A 10 -19.48 14.04 4.92
N ASN A 11 -19.97 12.87 4.53
CA ASN A 11 -19.61 11.60 5.14
C ASN A 11 -18.11 11.50 4.91
N ARG A 12 -17.32 11.96 5.89
CA ARG A 12 -15.90 11.63 6.00
C ARG A 12 -15.87 10.13 6.23
N THR A 13 -15.90 9.36 5.15
CA THR A 13 -15.63 7.93 5.20
C THR A 13 -14.24 7.81 5.80
N ALA A 14 -14.20 7.34 7.05
CA ALA A 14 -12.95 7.07 7.72
C ALA A 14 -12.11 6.20 6.78
N LEU A 15 -10.91 6.67 6.44
CA LEU A 15 -10.02 5.95 5.55
C LEU A 15 -9.78 4.56 6.17
N SER A 16 -10.06 3.50 5.41
CA SER A 16 -9.76 2.16 5.89
C SER A 16 -8.25 2.01 6.11
N PRO A 17 -7.81 1.22 7.09
CA PRO A 17 -6.37 1.01 7.37
C PRO A 17 -5.59 0.57 6.13
N ASN A 18 -6.19 -0.30 5.31
CA ASN A 18 -5.61 -0.73 4.05
C ASN A 18 -5.41 0.44 3.08
N ARG A 19 -6.37 1.38 2.98
CA ARG A 19 -6.19 2.60 2.18
C ARG A 19 -5.06 3.48 2.71
N ILE A 20 -4.96 3.63 4.03
CA ILE A 20 -3.86 4.40 4.66
C ILE A 20 -2.50 3.76 4.32
N ALA A 21 -2.38 2.44 4.49
CA ALA A 21 -1.16 1.70 4.15
C ALA A 21 -0.78 1.84 2.67
N ILE A 22 -1.77 1.72 1.77
CA ILE A 22 -1.58 1.96 0.33
C ILE A 22 -1.09 3.38 0.08
N PHE A 23 -1.71 4.41 0.69
CA PHE A 23 -1.27 5.80 0.51
C PHE A 23 0.15 6.03 0.99
N VAL A 24 0.54 5.46 2.13
CA VAL A 24 1.91 5.54 2.64
C VAL A 24 2.89 4.90 1.65
N VAL A 25 2.58 3.72 1.12
CA VAL A 25 3.42 3.05 0.12
C VAL A 25 3.50 3.85 -1.18
N VAL A 26 2.38 4.40 -1.67
CA VAL A 26 2.34 5.23 -2.87
C VAL A 26 3.16 6.51 -2.67
N ALA A 27 3.02 7.19 -1.54
CA ALA A 27 3.80 8.38 -1.23
C ALA A 27 5.30 8.07 -1.15
N GLY A 28 5.68 6.96 -0.49
CA GLY A 28 7.06 6.48 -0.45
C GLY A 28 7.60 6.15 -1.84
N TYR A 29 6.81 5.48 -2.68
CA TYR A 29 7.17 5.18 -4.06
C TYR A 29 7.42 6.45 -4.88
N LEU A 30 6.51 7.43 -4.80
CA LEU A 30 6.67 8.71 -5.50
C LEU A 30 7.93 9.44 -5.05
N PHE A 31 8.19 9.49 -3.75
CA PHE A 31 9.40 10.10 -3.20
C PHE A 31 10.68 9.43 -3.73
N VAL A 32 10.74 8.09 -3.70
CA VAL A 32 11.89 7.34 -4.20
C VAL A 32 12.09 7.57 -5.70
N ASN A 33 11.02 7.58 -6.50
CA ASN A 33 11.14 7.82 -7.95
C ASN A 33 11.53 9.25 -8.28
N ALA A 34 11.00 10.25 -7.56
CA ALA A 34 11.42 11.64 -7.72
C ALA A 34 12.91 11.80 -7.40
N ARG A 35 13.40 11.15 -6.32
CA ARG A 35 14.83 11.13 -5.99
C ARG A 35 15.66 10.45 -7.08
N MET A 36 15.21 9.30 -7.59
CA MET A 36 15.90 8.61 -8.70
C MET A 36 15.98 9.48 -9.95
N GLN A 37 14.91 10.20 -10.31
CA GLN A 37 14.94 11.11 -11.46
C GLN A 37 15.95 12.24 -11.24
N ASN A 38 15.98 12.82 -10.04
CA ASN A 38 16.97 13.83 -9.70
C ASN A 38 18.41 13.28 -9.77
N ASP A 39 18.64 12.06 -9.27
CA ASP A 39 19.94 11.38 -9.38
C ASP A 39 20.33 11.13 -10.84
N PHE A 40 19.38 10.68 -11.67
CA PHE A 40 19.58 10.46 -13.10
C PHE A 40 19.97 11.76 -13.82
N PHE A 41 19.22 12.85 -13.63
CA PHE A 41 19.52 14.13 -14.26
C PHE A 41 20.81 14.78 -13.73
N ALA A 42 21.25 14.43 -12.52
CA ALA A 42 22.53 14.83 -11.97
C ALA A 42 23.72 13.94 -12.40
N GLY A 43 23.47 12.92 -13.24
CA GLY A 43 24.51 11.98 -13.69
C GLY A 43 25.01 11.02 -12.61
N ARG A 44 24.26 10.84 -11.52
CA ARG A 44 24.60 9.89 -10.44
C ARG A 44 24.11 8.48 -10.79
N ASP A 45 24.80 7.48 -10.25
CA ASP A 45 24.35 6.09 -10.36
C ASP A 45 23.07 5.86 -9.53
N ILE A 46 21.95 5.69 -10.23
CA ILE A 46 20.63 5.47 -9.64
C ILE A 46 20.44 4.05 -9.06
N PHE A 47 21.33 3.12 -9.40
CA PHE A 47 21.29 1.72 -9.00
C PHE A 47 22.22 1.42 -7.81
N ALA A 48 23.10 2.36 -7.44
CA ALA A 48 24.01 2.24 -6.29
C ALA A 48 23.31 1.88 -4.95
N LYS A 49 22.00 2.15 -4.84
CA LYS A 49 21.16 1.77 -3.68
C LYS A 49 20.86 0.27 -3.56
N TYR A 50 21.12 -0.50 -4.61
CA TYR A 50 20.97 -1.95 -4.64
C TYR A 50 22.33 -2.60 -4.42
N GLN A 51 23.33 -2.18 -5.19
CA GLN A 51 24.71 -2.63 -5.09
C GLN A 51 25.64 -1.62 -5.77
N VAL A 52 26.87 -1.48 -5.27
CA VAL A 52 27.87 -0.62 -5.90
C VAL A 52 28.50 -1.36 -7.09
N ALA A 53 28.36 -0.80 -8.29
CA ALA A 53 29.00 -1.34 -9.48
C ALA A 53 30.51 -1.06 -9.48
N THR A 54 31.32 -2.07 -9.79
CA THR A 54 32.78 -1.94 -9.94
C THR A 54 33.23 -1.83 -11.41
N SER A 55 32.34 -2.15 -12.36
CA SER A 55 32.55 -2.00 -13.80
C SER A 55 31.24 -1.64 -14.54
N PRO A 56 31.32 -1.15 -15.79
CA PRO A 56 30.14 -0.88 -16.62
C PRO A 56 29.26 -2.12 -16.85
N GLU A 57 29.86 -3.30 -17.00
CA GLU A 57 29.15 -4.57 -17.19
C GLU A 57 28.35 -4.95 -15.94
N THR A 58 28.94 -4.79 -14.76
CA THR A 58 28.22 -5.00 -13.48
C THR A 58 27.09 -3.99 -13.31
N ALA A 59 27.28 -2.73 -13.71
CA ALA A 59 26.23 -1.72 -13.65
C ALA A 59 25.04 -2.08 -14.56
N LEU A 60 25.32 -2.58 -15.77
CA LEU A 60 24.30 -3.05 -16.70
C LEU A 60 23.53 -4.25 -16.14
N HIS A 61 24.23 -5.22 -15.52
CA HIS A 61 23.60 -6.39 -14.91
C HIS A 61 22.65 -5.99 -13.77
N ILE A 62 23.11 -5.13 -12.86
CA ILE A 62 22.30 -4.62 -11.74
C ILE A 62 21.05 -3.90 -12.29
N ALA A 63 21.21 -3.09 -13.34
CA ALA A 63 20.09 -2.43 -13.97
C ALA A 63 19.07 -3.44 -14.54
N GLN A 64 19.54 -4.45 -15.28
CA GLN A 64 18.69 -5.50 -15.87
C GLN A 64 17.90 -6.26 -14.80
N GLU A 65 18.54 -6.69 -13.72
CA GLU A 65 17.88 -7.39 -12.61
C GLU A 65 16.84 -6.50 -11.91
N ALA A 66 17.17 -5.22 -11.66
CA ALA A 66 16.24 -4.28 -11.06
C ALA A 66 15.03 -3.99 -11.97
N TYR A 67 15.24 -3.94 -13.28
CA TYR A 67 14.16 -3.80 -14.27
C TYR A 67 13.31 -5.06 -14.37
N PHE A 68 13.93 -6.24 -14.35
CA PHE A 68 13.23 -7.51 -14.34
C PHE A 68 12.30 -7.59 -13.12
N ALA A 69 12.81 -7.35 -11.91
CA ALA A 69 12.02 -7.40 -10.69
C ALA A 69 10.84 -6.40 -10.71
N LYS A 70 11.06 -5.17 -11.20
CA LYS A 70 9.98 -4.17 -11.36
C LYS A 70 8.90 -4.63 -12.34
N THR A 71 9.30 -5.31 -13.42
CA THR A 71 8.37 -5.80 -14.43
C THR A 71 7.59 -6.99 -13.91
N SER A 72 8.25 -7.93 -13.22
CA SER A 72 7.62 -9.06 -12.55
C SER A 72 6.59 -8.63 -11.50
N PHE A 73 6.93 -7.63 -10.68
CA PHE A 73 5.98 -6.98 -9.75
C PHE A 73 4.69 -6.57 -10.45
N LEU A 74 4.82 -5.80 -11.54
CA LEU A 74 3.65 -5.28 -12.27
C LEU A 74 2.88 -6.41 -12.95
N LEU A 75 3.56 -7.39 -13.51
CA LEU A 75 2.94 -8.55 -14.14
C LEU A 75 2.10 -9.36 -13.13
N ILE A 76 2.65 -9.65 -11.95
CA ILE A 76 1.92 -10.33 -10.88
C ILE A 76 0.68 -9.53 -10.47
N LEU A 77 0.83 -8.21 -10.30
CA LEU A 77 -0.30 -7.34 -9.95
C LEU A 77 -1.39 -7.41 -11.03
N ILE A 78 -1.03 -7.30 -12.32
CA ILE A 78 -1.97 -7.37 -13.44
C ILE A 78 -2.68 -8.72 -13.48
N ILE A 79 -1.95 -9.83 -13.33
CA ILE A 79 -2.53 -11.18 -13.31
C ILE A 79 -3.55 -11.29 -12.17
N LEU A 80 -3.21 -10.85 -10.96
CA LEU A 80 -4.11 -10.88 -9.81
C LEU A 80 -5.36 -10.00 -10.03
N GLN A 81 -5.20 -8.84 -10.67
CA GLN A 81 -6.35 -8.00 -11.05
C GLN A 81 -7.23 -8.65 -12.13
N ALA A 82 -6.65 -9.37 -13.09
CA ALA A 82 -7.42 -10.12 -14.10
C ALA A 82 -8.29 -11.21 -13.45
N PHE A 83 -7.85 -11.80 -12.33
CA PHE A 83 -8.62 -12.73 -11.51
C PHE A 83 -9.52 -12.06 -10.46
N SER A 84 -9.73 -10.73 -10.54
CA SER A 84 -10.58 -9.96 -9.62
C SER A 84 -10.17 -10.05 -8.14
N VAL A 85 -8.87 -10.25 -7.86
CA VAL A 85 -8.35 -10.21 -6.49
C VAL A 85 -8.46 -8.79 -5.95
N PRO A 86 -8.97 -8.58 -4.71
CA PRO A 86 -9.07 -7.26 -4.11
C PRO A 86 -7.73 -6.52 -4.15
N PHE A 87 -7.74 -5.27 -4.63
CA PHE A 87 -6.51 -4.52 -4.94
C PHE A 87 -5.51 -4.48 -3.78
N GLY A 88 -5.96 -4.29 -2.54
CA GLY A 88 -5.07 -4.27 -1.37
C GLY A 88 -4.33 -5.60 -1.13
N LEU A 89 -5.01 -6.74 -1.37
CA LEU A 89 -4.40 -8.06 -1.31
C LEU A 89 -3.44 -8.28 -2.49
N ALA A 90 -3.86 -7.93 -3.69
CA ALA A 90 -3.03 -8.07 -4.90
C ALA A 90 -1.75 -7.22 -4.83
N LEU A 91 -1.86 -5.99 -4.33
CA LEU A 91 -0.74 -5.09 -4.12
C LEU A 91 0.21 -5.65 -3.05
N GLY A 92 -0.32 -6.15 -1.92
CA GLY A 92 0.50 -6.77 -0.88
C GLY A 92 1.28 -8.00 -1.39
N LEU A 93 0.60 -8.90 -2.10
CA LEU A 93 1.22 -10.11 -2.66
C LEU A 93 2.28 -9.78 -3.71
N SER A 94 1.99 -8.88 -4.64
CA SER A 94 2.96 -8.44 -5.66
C SER A 94 4.17 -7.75 -5.03
N PHE A 95 3.99 -6.93 -3.98
CA PHE A 95 5.11 -6.31 -3.26
C PHE A 95 5.97 -7.34 -2.52
N VAL A 96 5.37 -8.36 -1.91
CA VAL A 96 6.14 -9.42 -1.22
C VAL A 96 6.94 -10.23 -2.24
N ALA A 97 6.34 -10.60 -3.38
CA ALA A 97 7.05 -11.27 -4.46
C ALA A 97 8.23 -10.43 -4.99
N TYR A 98 7.99 -9.14 -5.22
CA TYR A 98 9.03 -8.18 -5.59
C TYR A 98 10.17 -8.13 -4.55
N ALA A 99 9.84 -8.06 -3.26
CA ALA A 99 10.85 -8.06 -2.21
C ALA A 99 11.68 -9.34 -2.20
N VAL A 100 11.07 -10.51 -2.44
CA VAL A 100 11.77 -11.79 -2.54
C VAL A 100 12.72 -11.79 -3.74
N GLU A 101 12.28 -11.38 -4.92
CA GLU A 101 13.15 -11.25 -6.11
C GLU A 101 14.32 -10.31 -5.84
N MET A 102 14.06 -9.16 -5.23
CA MET A 102 15.09 -8.20 -4.88
C MET A 102 16.11 -8.77 -3.86
N VAL A 103 15.67 -9.61 -2.92
CA VAL A 103 16.57 -10.32 -1.99
C VAL A 103 17.39 -11.38 -2.72
N VAL A 104 16.81 -12.06 -3.70
CA VAL A 104 17.55 -13.04 -4.52
C VAL A 104 18.63 -12.37 -5.36
N PHE A 105 18.33 -11.24 -6.00
CA PHE A 105 19.29 -10.54 -6.88
C PHE A 105 20.33 -9.73 -6.10
N PHE A 106 19.93 -9.02 -5.04
CA PHE A 106 20.78 -8.01 -4.39
C PHE A 106 21.04 -8.28 -2.91
N GLY A 107 20.56 -9.41 -2.38
CA GLY A 107 20.69 -9.76 -0.98
C GLY A 107 19.91 -8.85 -0.03
N PHE A 108 20.24 -8.92 1.25
CA PHE A 108 19.68 -8.05 2.28
C PHE A 108 20.44 -6.72 2.31
N ASN A 109 19.79 -5.68 1.78
CA ASN A 109 20.21 -4.29 1.85
C ASN A 109 19.03 -3.42 2.31
N THR A 110 19.29 -2.14 2.57
CA THR A 110 18.25 -1.23 3.08
C THR A 110 17.03 -1.15 2.14
N SER A 111 17.25 -1.16 0.83
CA SER A 111 16.16 -1.11 -0.16
C SER A 111 15.30 -2.36 -0.10
N THR A 112 15.90 -3.56 -0.09
CA THR A 112 15.18 -4.84 0.03
C THR A 112 14.40 -4.95 1.34
N THR A 113 15.00 -4.56 2.46
CA THR A 113 14.31 -4.55 3.75
C THR A 113 13.08 -3.65 3.74
N LEU A 114 13.19 -2.44 3.17
CA LEU A 114 12.07 -1.52 3.06
C LEU A 114 10.93 -2.08 2.19
N TYR A 115 11.26 -2.74 1.08
CA TYR A 115 10.26 -3.38 0.23
C TYR A 115 9.56 -4.54 0.95
N LEU A 116 10.32 -5.37 1.67
CA LEU A 116 9.78 -6.50 2.41
C LEU A 116 8.84 -6.02 3.52
N VAL A 117 9.27 -5.05 4.33
CA VAL A 117 8.45 -4.46 5.40
C VAL A 117 7.20 -3.80 4.81
N GLY A 118 7.34 -3.02 3.74
CA GLY A 118 6.22 -2.37 3.07
C GLY A 118 5.19 -3.39 2.55
N GLY A 119 5.65 -4.47 1.90
CA GLY A 119 4.80 -5.55 1.42
C GLY A 119 4.07 -6.27 2.55
N ILE A 120 4.78 -6.62 3.63
CA ILE A 120 4.19 -7.26 4.81
C ILE A 120 3.16 -6.33 5.47
N VAL A 121 3.44 -5.04 5.62
CA VAL A 121 2.51 -4.08 6.23
C VAL A 121 1.24 -3.93 5.39
N VAL A 122 1.37 -3.80 4.06
CA VAL A 122 0.20 -3.74 3.17
C VAL A 122 -0.61 -5.04 3.27
N LEU A 123 0.06 -6.19 3.21
CA LEU A 123 -0.61 -7.49 3.28
C LEU A 123 -1.29 -7.71 4.65
N ALA A 124 -0.61 -7.41 5.75
CA ALA A 124 -1.17 -7.51 7.10
C ALA A 124 -2.35 -6.54 7.28
N SER A 125 -2.24 -5.30 6.77
CA SER A 125 -3.32 -4.30 6.85
C SER A 125 -4.62 -4.74 6.17
N TYR A 126 -4.52 -5.66 5.22
CA TYR A 126 -5.69 -6.25 4.56
C TYR A 126 -6.45 -7.20 5.49
N PHE A 127 -5.74 -7.97 6.33
CA PHE A 127 -6.34 -8.96 7.23
C PHE A 127 -6.72 -8.39 8.60
N VAL A 128 -6.10 -7.29 9.04
CA VAL A 128 -6.41 -6.69 10.34
C VAL A 128 -7.72 -5.90 10.27
N LYS A 129 -8.76 -6.43 10.93
CA LYS A 129 -10.01 -5.70 11.21
C LYS A 129 -9.76 -4.67 12.31
N TRP A 130 -9.51 -3.42 11.94
CA TRP A 130 -9.36 -2.35 12.93
C TRP A 130 -10.71 -1.94 13.54
N PRO A 131 -10.73 -1.57 14.83
CA PRO A 131 -11.89 -0.95 15.45
C PRO A 131 -12.28 0.29 14.65
N GLN A 132 -13.52 0.36 14.19
CA GLN A 132 -14.02 1.55 13.52
C GLN A 132 -14.20 2.65 14.58
N PRO A 133 -13.45 3.76 14.53
CA PRO A 133 -13.66 4.86 15.46
C PRO A 133 -15.07 5.42 15.22
N GLY A 134 -15.98 5.20 16.18
CA GLY A 134 -17.33 5.77 16.15
C GLY A 134 -18.49 4.78 15.96
N VAL A 135 -18.27 3.47 15.84
CA VAL A 135 -19.36 2.49 15.99
C VAL A 135 -19.43 2.04 17.45
N THR A 136 -19.55 2.99 18.38
CA THR A 136 -20.12 2.69 19.69
C THR A 136 -21.56 2.29 19.43
N SER A 137 -21.85 1.04 19.76
CA SER A 137 -23.12 0.36 19.59
C SER A 137 -24.27 1.13 20.28
N SER A 138 -24.90 2.05 19.56
CA SER A 138 -26.17 2.69 19.94
C SER A 138 -27.35 1.70 20.01
N ARG A 139 -27.11 0.40 19.81
CA ARG A 139 -28.12 -0.67 19.87
C ARG A 139 -28.60 -1.06 21.28
N SER A 140 -28.04 -0.51 22.36
CA SER A 140 -28.48 -0.86 23.72
C SER A 140 -29.61 0.04 24.29
N ALA A 141 -29.84 1.24 23.74
CA ALA A 141 -30.79 2.19 24.32
C ALA A 141 -32.26 2.01 23.84
N ALA A 142 -32.49 1.48 22.63
CA ALA A 142 -33.84 1.37 22.06
C ALA A 142 -34.67 0.20 22.61
N THR A 143 -34.04 -0.79 23.25
CA THR A 143 -34.75 -1.96 23.82
C THR A 143 -35.27 -1.69 25.24
N ARG A 144 -34.73 -0.69 25.95
CA ARG A 144 -35.19 -0.37 27.32
C ARG A 144 -36.44 0.53 27.39
N SER A 145 -36.79 1.26 26.33
CA SER A 145 -37.98 2.12 26.35
C SER A 145 -39.28 1.39 25.95
N ARG A 146 -39.19 0.19 25.37
CA ARG A 146 -40.38 -0.61 25.00
C ARG A 146 -40.93 -1.46 26.13
N PHE A 147 -40.19 -1.65 27.23
CA PHE A 147 -40.64 -2.50 28.34
C PHE A 147 -41.43 -1.75 29.42
N HIS A 148 -41.51 -0.42 29.37
CA HIS A 148 -42.16 0.38 30.41
C HIS A 148 -43.57 0.88 30.07
N ARG A 149 -44.18 0.41 28.98
CA ARG A 149 -45.48 0.91 28.47
C ARG A 149 -46.59 -0.15 28.36
N SER A 150 -46.56 -1.18 29.20
CA SER A 150 -47.56 -2.27 29.19
C SER A 150 -48.08 -2.63 30.59
N THR A 151 -48.21 -1.67 31.48
CA THR A 151 -48.94 -1.84 32.76
C THR A 151 -49.65 -0.54 33.13
N ARG A 152 -50.82 -0.31 32.54
CA ARG A 152 -51.94 0.44 33.12
C ARG A 152 -53.15 0.32 32.22
#